data_AF-A0A3M1JIP3-F1
#
_entry.id   AF-A0A3M1JIP3-F1
#
_cell.length_a   1.000
_cell.length_b   1.000
_cell.length_c   1.000
_cell.angle_alpha   90.00
_cell.angle_beta   90.00
_cell.angle_gamma   90.00
#
_symmetry.space_group_name_H-M   'P 1'
#
loop_
_entity.id
_entity.type
_entity.pdbx_description
1 polymer ?
#
loop_
_entity_poly.entity_id
_entity_poly.type
_entity_poly.pdbx_seq_one_letter_code
_entity_poly.pdbx_strand_id
1 'polypeptide(L)'
;MTCINGSWSDCEGAVWPVPEVCDGLYDEDCDGVVDEGCDCVDGETQVCGSNIGACEFGTRTCIGGSWSDCEGGTGPVEEVCNGVDDDCDMLVDENACFVPSRETLRVTGLRLMPDDWVSPPDDLFVLVSVENAGSRTLRDLKITVYVDDLGLRVRSSNFDLKPGRSASKSILLSIPAYAEEGVYDLRVSVSNDAVKRVKYRSFVISSSTAYCSSPLCGWW
;
A
#
# COMPACT_ATOMS: atom_id res chain seq x y z
N MET A 1 -72.01 7.57 -9.56
CA MET A 1 -72.62 6.62 -8.60
C MET A 1 -74.12 6.56 -8.80
N THR A 2 -74.69 5.36 -8.87
CA THR A 2 -76.13 5.12 -8.96
C THR A 2 -76.54 4.15 -7.85
N CYS A 3 -77.70 4.37 -7.22
CA CYS A 3 -78.22 3.45 -6.21
C CYS A 3 -79.02 2.35 -6.91
N ILE A 4 -78.52 1.11 -6.85
CA ILE A 4 -79.13 -0.06 -7.49
C ILE A 4 -79.40 -1.11 -6.40
N ASN A 5 -80.67 -1.47 -6.19
CA ASN A 5 -81.11 -2.43 -5.17
C ASN A 5 -80.65 -2.12 -3.73
N GLY A 6 -80.59 -0.84 -3.37
CA GLY A 6 -80.24 -0.42 -2.01
C GLY A 6 -78.73 -0.42 -1.71
N SER A 7 -77.89 -0.74 -2.70
CA SER A 7 -76.44 -0.56 -2.63
C SER A 7 -76.01 0.53 -3.62
N TRP A 8 -75.03 1.33 -3.21
CA TRP A 8 -74.38 2.28 -4.10
C TRP A 8 -73.46 1.52 -5.07
N SER A 9 -73.54 1.83 -6.37
CA SER A 9 -72.54 1.40 -7.33
C SER A 9 -71.19 2.01 -7.00
N ASP A 10 -70.12 1.41 -7.51
CA ASP A 10 -68.83 2.09 -7.57
C ASP A 10 -68.96 3.44 -8.28
N CYS A 11 -68.05 4.34 -7.93
CA CYS A 11 -67.92 5.61 -8.63
C CYS A 11 -67.30 5.38 -10.01
N GLU A 12 -68.15 5.28 -11.04
CA GLU A 12 -67.67 5.31 -12.42
C GLU A 12 -66.86 6.59 -12.69
N GLY A 13 -65.60 6.42 -13.11
CA GLY A 13 -64.67 7.51 -13.38
C GLY A 13 -63.88 8.01 -12.16
N ALA A 14 -63.93 7.31 -11.01
CA ALA A 14 -63.08 7.66 -9.87
C ALA A 14 -61.60 7.49 -10.22
N VAL A 15 -60.82 8.54 -9.93
CA VAL A 15 -59.36 8.49 -9.84
C VAL A 15 -59.03 8.28 -8.37
N TRP A 16 -58.24 7.26 -8.07
CA TRP A 16 -57.82 6.96 -6.71
C TRP A 16 -56.50 7.67 -6.41
N PRO A 17 -56.23 8.05 -5.15
CA PRO A 17 -54.91 8.43 -4.69
C PRO A 17 -53.83 7.49 -5.20
N VAL A 18 -52.80 8.05 -5.80
CA VAL A 18 -51.57 7.33 -6.18
C VAL A 18 -50.38 8.05 -5.54
N PRO A 19 -49.22 7.37 -5.36
CA PRO A 19 -48.04 8.07 -4.86
C PRO A 19 -47.66 9.25 -5.76
N GLU A 20 -47.12 10.30 -5.14
CA GLU A 20 -46.65 11.51 -5.81
C GLU A 20 -45.74 11.19 -7.00
N VAL A 21 -46.00 11.87 -8.12
CA VAL A 21 -45.13 11.81 -9.32
C VAL A 21 -44.06 12.89 -9.32
N CYS A 22 -44.07 13.78 -8.32
CA CYS A 22 -43.07 14.82 -8.10
C CYS A 22 -42.97 15.79 -9.28
N ASP A 23 -44.08 16.16 -9.91
CA ASP A 23 -44.10 16.94 -11.16
C ASP A 23 -44.14 18.46 -10.94
N GLY A 24 -44.27 18.90 -9.68
CA GLY A 24 -44.29 20.31 -9.30
C GLY A 24 -45.69 20.94 -9.39
N LEU A 25 -46.73 20.17 -9.71
CA LEU A 25 -48.01 20.71 -10.19
C LEU A 25 -49.24 20.15 -9.46
N TYR A 26 -49.27 18.87 -9.11
CA TYR A 26 -50.46 18.21 -8.58
C TYR A 26 -50.20 17.42 -7.29
N ASP A 27 -51.27 17.24 -6.51
CA ASP A 27 -51.34 16.38 -5.33
C ASP A 27 -52.00 15.07 -5.80
N GLU A 28 -51.20 14.04 -6.02
CA GLU A 28 -51.67 12.78 -6.60
C GLU A 28 -52.29 11.85 -5.56
N ASP A 29 -51.86 11.96 -4.31
CA ASP A 29 -52.36 11.15 -3.20
C ASP A 29 -53.59 11.78 -2.49
N CYS A 30 -53.93 13.02 -2.89
CA CYS A 30 -55.03 13.84 -2.41
C CYS A 30 -54.99 14.10 -0.89
N ASP A 31 -53.81 14.16 -0.26
CA ASP A 31 -53.66 14.47 1.17
C ASP A 31 -53.72 15.99 1.49
N GLY A 32 -53.69 16.83 0.45
CA GLY A 32 -53.75 18.28 0.53
C GLY A 32 -52.40 18.99 0.47
N VAL A 33 -51.31 18.26 0.25
CA VAL A 33 -49.97 18.78 -0.03
C VAL A 33 -49.59 18.39 -1.45
N VAL A 34 -48.82 19.24 -2.13
CA VAL A 34 -48.34 18.96 -3.49
C VAL A 34 -46.89 18.49 -3.38
N ASP A 35 -46.59 17.35 -3.99
CA ASP A 35 -45.26 16.75 -4.12
C ASP A 35 -44.53 16.50 -2.78
N GLU A 36 -45.21 15.98 -1.77
CA GLU A 36 -44.57 15.61 -0.51
C GLU A 36 -43.68 14.36 -0.61
N GLY A 37 -42.56 14.37 0.13
CA GLY A 37 -41.61 13.26 0.11
C GLY A 37 -40.68 13.23 -1.12
N CYS A 38 -40.78 14.22 -2.00
CA CYS A 38 -39.87 14.40 -3.13
C CYS A 38 -38.61 15.21 -2.71
N ASP A 39 -37.42 14.75 -3.10
CA ASP A 39 -36.17 15.50 -2.92
C ASP A 39 -36.00 16.62 -3.97
N CYS A 40 -36.75 16.52 -5.07
CA CYS A 40 -36.70 17.41 -6.23
C CYS A 40 -37.94 17.26 -7.13
N VAL A 41 -38.11 18.20 -8.05
CA VAL A 41 -39.17 18.17 -9.08
C VAL A 41 -38.65 17.49 -10.36
N ASP A 42 -39.45 16.61 -10.94
CA ASP A 42 -39.10 15.80 -12.10
C ASP A 42 -38.63 16.66 -13.29
N GLY A 43 -37.49 16.28 -13.86
CA GLY A 43 -36.84 17.05 -14.94
C GLY A 43 -36.01 18.25 -14.50
N GLU A 44 -35.98 18.62 -13.21
CA GLU A 44 -35.00 19.57 -12.71
C GLU A 44 -33.58 19.03 -12.87
N THR A 45 -32.63 19.94 -13.08
CA THR A 45 -31.21 19.61 -13.22
C THR A 45 -30.37 20.44 -12.27
N GLN A 46 -29.29 19.85 -11.78
CA GLN A 46 -28.30 20.58 -10.99
C GLN A 46 -26.89 20.01 -11.16
N VAL A 47 -25.90 20.84 -10.84
CA VAL A 47 -24.49 20.46 -10.82
C VAL A 47 -24.21 19.51 -9.67
N CYS A 48 -23.34 18.53 -9.89
CA CYS A 48 -22.85 17.59 -8.90
C CYS A 48 -21.33 17.37 -9.06
N GLY A 49 -20.67 16.85 -8.03
CA GLY A 49 -19.21 16.65 -8.01
C GLY A 49 -18.43 17.89 -7.54
N SER A 50 -17.12 17.88 -7.79
CA SER A 50 -16.18 18.96 -7.46
C SER A 50 -15.18 19.16 -8.60
N ASN A 51 -14.33 20.19 -8.49
CA ASN A 51 -13.20 20.43 -9.40
C ASN A 51 -11.90 20.53 -8.58
N ILE A 52 -11.70 19.51 -7.75
CA ILE A 52 -10.54 19.33 -6.88
C ILE A 52 -9.82 18.08 -7.38
N GLY A 53 -8.50 18.16 -7.55
CA GLY A 53 -7.72 17.00 -7.97
C GLY A 53 -8.14 16.45 -9.33
N ALA A 54 -8.44 15.15 -9.37
CA ALA A 54 -8.94 14.43 -10.53
C ALA A 54 -10.47 14.54 -10.73
N CYS A 55 -11.20 15.10 -9.76
CA CYS A 55 -12.65 15.22 -9.86
C CYS A 55 -13.08 16.29 -10.86
N GLU A 56 -14.20 16.02 -11.52
CA GLU A 56 -14.85 16.94 -12.45
C GLU A 56 -16.34 17.07 -12.13
N PHE A 57 -16.90 18.26 -12.40
CA PHE A 57 -18.33 18.49 -12.26
C PHE A 57 -19.12 17.70 -13.30
N GLY A 58 -20.23 17.11 -12.85
CA GLY A 58 -21.27 16.53 -13.70
C GLY A 58 -22.62 17.22 -13.49
N THR A 59 -23.65 16.63 -14.08
CA THR A 59 -25.04 17.05 -13.91
C THR A 59 -25.88 15.86 -13.47
N ARG A 60 -26.79 16.08 -12.51
CA ARG A 60 -27.82 15.11 -12.13
C ARG A 60 -29.20 15.67 -12.43
N THR A 61 -30.10 14.79 -12.84
CA THR A 61 -31.48 15.12 -13.22
C THR A 61 -32.42 14.47 -12.22
N CYS A 62 -33.48 15.16 -11.83
CA CYS A 62 -34.51 14.57 -11.00
C CYS A 62 -35.34 13.59 -11.85
N ILE A 63 -35.50 12.36 -11.37
CA ILE A 63 -36.31 11.30 -12.01
C ILE A 63 -37.16 10.64 -10.93
N GLY A 64 -38.48 10.84 -10.97
CA GLY A 64 -39.42 10.29 -10.01
C GLY A 64 -39.16 10.78 -8.58
N GLY A 65 -38.92 12.08 -8.42
CA GLY A 65 -38.71 12.71 -7.10
C GLY A 65 -37.34 12.52 -6.47
N SER A 66 -36.41 11.85 -7.16
CA SER A 66 -35.06 11.57 -6.66
C SER A 66 -34.00 12.00 -7.67
N TRP A 67 -32.86 12.48 -7.18
CA TRP A 67 -31.74 12.83 -8.03
C TRP A 67 -31.08 11.59 -8.63
N SER A 68 -30.83 11.61 -9.94
CA SER A 68 -30.05 10.59 -10.63
C SER A 68 -28.58 10.56 -10.17
N ASP A 69 -27.86 9.57 -10.67
CA ASP A 69 -26.40 9.58 -10.64
C ASP A 69 -25.85 10.85 -11.31
N CYS A 70 -24.63 11.23 -10.91
CA CYS A 70 -23.93 12.37 -11.47
C CYS A 70 -23.38 12.01 -12.86
N GLU A 71 -24.04 12.45 -13.92
CA GLU A 71 -23.62 12.18 -15.29
C GLU A 71 -22.57 13.18 -15.77
N GLY A 72 -21.54 12.67 -16.46
CA GLY A 72 -20.47 13.49 -17.04
C GLY A 72 -19.46 14.04 -16.03
N GLY A 73 -19.63 13.76 -14.74
CA GLY A 73 -18.65 14.10 -13.70
C GLY A 73 -17.72 12.94 -13.39
N THR A 74 -16.54 13.28 -12.87
CA THR A 74 -15.60 12.31 -12.28
C THR A 74 -15.66 12.47 -10.77
N GLY A 75 -16.11 11.42 -10.08
CA GLY A 75 -16.19 11.40 -8.62
C GLY A 75 -14.88 10.96 -7.96
N PRO A 76 -14.78 11.11 -6.63
CA PRO A 76 -13.60 10.71 -5.88
C PRO A 76 -13.39 9.20 -5.94
N VAL A 77 -12.15 8.77 -6.12
CA VAL A 77 -11.74 7.36 -6.10
C VAL A 77 -10.62 7.16 -5.08
N GLU A 78 -10.27 5.90 -4.78
CA GLU A 78 -9.15 5.64 -3.87
C GLU A 78 -7.82 6.17 -4.45
N GLU A 79 -7.06 6.90 -3.62
CA GLU A 79 -5.75 7.46 -3.95
C GLU A 79 -4.83 6.48 -4.68
N VAL A 80 -4.24 6.92 -5.80
CA VAL A 80 -3.21 6.19 -6.54
C VAL A 80 -1.98 7.05 -6.62
N CYS A 81 -0.80 6.52 -6.27
CA CYS A 81 0.45 7.30 -6.16
C CYS A 81 0.99 7.84 -7.49
N ASN A 82 0.27 8.80 -8.07
CA ASN A 82 0.44 9.36 -9.39
C ASN A 82 0.75 10.87 -9.31
N GLY A 83 0.70 11.47 -8.11
CA GLY A 83 0.93 12.90 -7.89
C GLY A 83 -0.28 13.78 -8.16
N VAL A 84 -1.48 13.19 -8.19
CA VAL A 84 -2.80 13.81 -8.31
C VAL A 84 -3.61 13.41 -7.08
N ASP A 85 -4.49 14.31 -6.66
CA ASP A 85 -5.52 14.08 -5.64
C ASP A 85 -6.69 13.32 -6.32
N ASP A 86 -6.72 12.01 -6.18
CA ASP A 86 -7.72 11.13 -6.82
C ASP A 86 -9.01 11.01 -5.97
N ASP A 87 -8.93 11.23 -4.66
CA ASP A 87 -10.07 11.17 -3.72
C ASP A 87 -10.73 12.53 -3.44
N CYS A 88 -10.15 13.59 -4.00
CA CYS A 88 -10.65 14.95 -4.06
C CYS A 88 -10.84 15.61 -2.69
N ASP A 89 -10.00 15.26 -1.71
CA ASP A 89 -10.00 15.80 -0.35
C ASP A 89 -9.09 17.02 -0.14
N MET A 90 -8.43 17.50 -1.21
CA MET A 90 -7.43 18.59 -1.24
C MET A 90 -6.02 18.21 -0.78
N LEU A 91 -5.77 16.95 -0.47
CA LEU A 91 -4.45 16.41 -0.24
C LEU A 91 -4.03 15.59 -1.47
N VAL A 92 -2.74 15.46 -1.71
CA VAL A 92 -2.22 14.70 -2.85
C VAL A 92 -1.48 13.50 -2.31
N ASP A 93 -1.80 12.30 -2.80
CA ASP A 93 -1.16 11.04 -2.44
C ASP A 93 -1.20 10.77 -0.91
N GLU A 94 -2.31 11.06 -0.22
CA GLU A 94 -2.55 10.69 1.18
C GLU A 94 -3.16 9.28 1.30
N ASN A 95 -3.18 8.73 2.52
CA ASN A 95 -3.85 7.48 2.94
C ASN A 95 -3.63 6.15 2.17
N ALA A 96 -3.47 6.10 0.85
CA ALA A 96 -3.11 4.92 0.04
C ALA A 96 -1.64 4.92 -0.42
N CYS A 97 -0.93 6.05 -0.32
CA CYS A 97 0.51 6.13 -0.60
C CYS A 97 1.41 5.94 0.61
N PHE A 98 0.83 5.62 1.77
CA PHE A 98 1.59 5.26 2.95
C PHE A 98 2.05 3.80 2.93
N VAL A 99 2.97 3.45 2.01
CA VAL A 99 3.95 2.41 2.40
C VAL A 99 4.91 3.10 3.34
N PRO A 100 4.93 2.77 4.66
CA PRO A 100 5.93 3.35 5.54
C PRO A 100 7.30 3.11 4.92
N SER A 101 7.99 4.21 4.61
CA SER A 101 9.39 4.27 4.14
C SER A 101 10.37 3.55 5.09
N ARG A 102 9.88 3.07 6.23
CA ARG A 102 10.60 2.19 7.15
C ARG A 102 10.63 0.71 6.76
N GLU A 103 9.95 0.23 5.71
CA GLU A 103 10.08 -1.17 5.27
C GLU A 103 10.18 -1.39 3.75
N THR A 104 10.54 -0.38 2.95
CA THR A 104 10.76 -0.58 1.50
C THR A 104 11.91 -1.54 1.18
N LEU A 105 13.01 -1.45 1.92
CA LEU A 105 14.15 -2.36 1.82
C LEU A 105 14.13 -3.39 2.95
N ARG A 106 14.09 -4.67 2.60
CA ARG A 106 14.20 -5.80 3.54
C ARG A 106 15.47 -6.58 3.26
N VAL A 107 16.21 -6.92 4.32
CA VAL A 107 17.30 -7.90 4.25
C VAL A 107 16.70 -9.25 4.57
N THR A 108 16.46 -10.06 3.54
CA THR A 108 15.75 -11.34 3.62
C THR A 108 16.66 -12.52 3.93
N GLY A 109 17.97 -12.36 3.74
CA GLY A 109 18.94 -13.41 4.06
C GLY A 109 20.33 -12.85 4.30
N LEU A 110 21.02 -13.44 5.27
CA LEU A 110 22.43 -13.21 5.56
C LEU A 110 23.08 -14.56 5.84
N ARG A 111 23.88 -15.06 4.89
CA ARG A 111 24.57 -16.36 4.98
C ARG A 111 26.07 -16.17 4.93
N LEU A 112 26.78 -16.92 5.76
CA LEU A 112 28.23 -17.04 5.75
C LEU A 112 28.58 -18.38 5.12
N MET A 113 29.59 -18.40 4.26
CA MET A 113 30.03 -19.61 3.56
C MET A 113 31.56 -19.73 3.59
N PRO A 114 32.11 -20.96 3.73
CA PRO A 114 31.40 -22.23 3.77
C PRO A 114 30.58 -22.45 5.04
N ASP A 115 31.05 -21.94 6.18
CA ASP A 115 30.41 -22.04 7.49
C ASP A 115 30.33 -20.67 8.19
N ASP A 116 29.85 -20.65 9.43
CA ASP A 116 29.88 -19.50 10.34
C ASP A 116 31.19 -19.38 11.14
N TRP A 117 32.24 -20.08 10.70
CA TRP A 117 33.60 -19.95 11.21
C TRP A 117 34.63 -19.88 10.08
N VAL A 118 35.82 -19.36 10.36
CA VAL A 118 36.92 -19.18 9.41
C VAL A 118 38.29 -19.23 10.08
N SER A 119 39.27 -19.85 9.42
CA SER A 119 40.68 -19.86 9.84
C SER A 119 41.42 -18.70 9.18
N PRO A 120 42.16 -17.85 9.91
CA PRO A 120 43.04 -16.88 9.27
C PRO A 120 44.22 -17.60 8.56
N PRO A 121 44.69 -17.15 7.39
CA PRO A 121 44.28 -15.97 6.62
C PRO A 121 43.23 -16.26 5.51
N ASP A 122 42.27 -17.14 5.75
CA ASP A 122 41.30 -17.53 4.73
C ASP A 122 40.21 -16.46 4.49
N ASP A 123 39.53 -16.63 3.36
CA ASP A 123 38.43 -15.77 2.95
C ASP A 123 37.08 -16.31 3.43
N LEU A 124 36.23 -15.40 3.91
CA LEU A 124 34.83 -15.66 4.24
C LEU A 124 33.91 -15.05 3.19
N PHE A 125 32.96 -15.83 2.66
CA PHE A 125 31.93 -15.31 1.75
C PHE A 125 30.69 -14.91 2.53
N VAL A 126 30.30 -13.63 2.40
CA VAL A 126 29.07 -13.09 2.99
C VAL A 126 28.02 -12.93 1.89
N LEU A 127 27.06 -13.85 1.85
CA LEU A 127 25.92 -13.77 0.95
C LEU A 127 24.78 -12.97 1.59
N VAL A 128 24.46 -11.83 1.01
CA VAL A 128 23.40 -10.93 1.46
C VAL A 128 22.27 -10.93 0.44
N SER A 129 21.07 -11.34 0.87
CA SER A 129 19.84 -11.28 0.09
C SER A 129 18.98 -10.12 0.56
N VAL A 130 18.54 -9.30 -0.39
CA VAL A 130 17.70 -8.14 -0.15
C VAL A 130 16.48 -8.15 -1.07
N GLU A 131 15.41 -7.53 -0.63
CA GLU A 131 14.15 -7.39 -1.36
C GLU A 131 13.67 -5.94 -1.28
N ASN A 132 13.14 -5.43 -2.38
CA ASN A 132 12.41 -4.17 -2.42
C ASN A 132 10.90 -4.44 -2.32
N ALA A 133 10.36 -4.30 -1.11
CA ALA A 133 8.94 -4.40 -0.81
C ALA A 133 8.17 -3.09 -1.05
N GLY A 134 8.85 -2.03 -1.51
CA GLY A 134 8.23 -0.75 -1.85
C GLY A 134 7.75 -0.65 -3.30
N SER A 135 7.03 0.42 -3.61
CA SER A 135 6.45 0.72 -4.93
C SER A 135 7.41 1.42 -5.91
N ARG A 136 8.55 1.94 -5.42
CA ARG A 136 9.53 2.68 -6.24
C ARG A 136 10.84 1.92 -6.38
N THR A 137 11.52 2.11 -7.52
CA THR A 137 12.87 1.53 -7.74
C THR A 137 13.86 2.15 -6.76
N LEU A 138 14.56 1.31 -6.00
CA LEU A 138 15.65 1.74 -5.14
C LEU A 138 16.93 1.83 -5.99
N ARG A 139 17.42 3.04 -6.22
CA ARG A 139 18.63 3.28 -7.01
C ARG A 139 19.88 3.34 -6.15
N ASP A 140 21.02 3.00 -6.73
CA ASP A 140 22.34 3.20 -6.11
C ASP A 140 22.50 2.53 -4.74
N LEU A 141 21.83 1.40 -4.52
CA LEU A 141 22.02 0.61 -3.30
C LEU A 141 23.44 0.05 -3.26
N LYS A 142 24.06 0.11 -2.08
CA LYS A 142 25.34 -0.56 -1.81
C LYS A 142 25.25 -1.36 -0.53
N ILE A 143 25.94 -2.50 -0.52
CA ILE A 143 26.13 -3.34 0.66
C ILE A 143 27.52 -3.04 1.21
N THR A 144 27.63 -2.76 2.51
CA THR A 144 28.90 -2.62 3.20
C THR A 144 28.94 -3.59 4.38
N VAL A 145 29.98 -4.41 4.40
CA VAL A 145 30.27 -5.37 5.47
C VAL A 145 31.38 -4.78 6.33
N TYR A 146 31.20 -4.81 7.65
CA TYR A 146 32.19 -4.38 8.63
C TYR A 146 32.49 -5.52 9.60
N VAL A 147 33.75 -5.63 10.00
CA VAL A 147 34.17 -6.30 11.23
C VAL A 147 34.96 -5.26 12.01
N ASP A 148 34.27 -4.55 12.91
CA ASP A 148 34.81 -3.35 13.56
C ASP A 148 36.08 -3.66 14.37
N ASP A 149 36.12 -4.83 15.05
CA ASP A 149 37.27 -5.26 15.87
C ASP A 149 38.55 -5.52 15.06
N LEU A 150 38.40 -5.92 13.78
CA LEU A 150 39.52 -6.14 12.86
C LEU A 150 39.79 -4.94 11.94
N GLY A 151 38.98 -3.87 12.05
CA GLY A 151 39.03 -2.71 11.16
C GLY A 151 38.66 -3.03 9.71
N LEU A 152 38.04 -4.17 9.44
CA LEU A 152 37.70 -4.60 8.09
C LEU A 152 36.45 -3.89 7.58
N ARG A 153 36.51 -3.41 6.34
CA ARG A 153 35.39 -2.78 5.66
C ARG A 153 35.40 -3.09 4.17
N VAL A 154 34.45 -3.89 3.72
CA VAL A 154 34.29 -4.26 2.31
C VAL A 154 32.95 -3.74 1.79
N ARG A 155 32.94 -3.23 0.56
CA ARG A 155 31.74 -2.69 -0.10
C ARG A 155 31.46 -3.44 -1.39
N SER A 156 30.19 -3.66 -1.69
CA SER A 156 29.74 -4.05 -3.03
C SER A 156 29.80 -2.86 -3.98
N SER A 157 29.80 -3.14 -5.28
CA SER A 157 29.37 -2.17 -6.28
C SER A 157 27.92 -1.74 -6.03
N ASN A 158 27.58 -0.54 -6.51
CA ASN A 158 26.22 -0.04 -6.49
C ASN A 158 25.30 -0.89 -7.40
N PHE A 159 24.02 -0.98 -7.04
CA PHE A 159 23.01 -1.66 -7.84
C PHE A 159 21.61 -1.06 -7.63
N ASP A 160 20.78 -1.19 -8.65
CA ASP A 160 19.37 -0.80 -8.60
C ASP A 160 18.49 -2.02 -8.29
N LEU A 161 17.42 -1.81 -7.52
CA LEU A 161 16.46 -2.85 -7.16
C LEU A 161 15.03 -2.38 -7.46
N LYS A 162 14.43 -2.96 -8.50
CA LYS A 162 13.05 -2.67 -8.92
C LYS A 162 12.04 -3.12 -7.85
N PRO A 163 10.84 -2.52 -7.80
CA PRO A 163 9.74 -2.94 -6.93
C PRO A 163 9.44 -4.44 -7.04
N GLY A 164 9.20 -5.11 -5.92
CA GLY A 164 8.86 -6.54 -5.84
C GLY A 164 9.98 -7.49 -6.26
N ARG A 165 11.22 -6.99 -6.46
CA ARG A 165 12.38 -7.80 -6.83
C ARG A 165 13.31 -8.03 -5.65
N SER A 166 14.03 -9.14 -5.73
CA SER A 166 15.09 -9.51 -4.81
C SER A 166 16.42 -9.58 -5.52
N ALA A 167 17.50 -9.28 -4.80
CA ALA A 167 18.87 -9.40 -5.26
C ALA A 167 19.72 -10.07 -4.18
N SER A 168 20.62 -10.95 -4.60
CA SER A 168 21.63 -11.56 -3.73
C SER A 168 23.01 -11.14 -4.20
N LYS A 169 23.86 -10.71 -3.26
CA LYS A 169 25.26 -10.35 -3.52
C LYS A 169 26.16 -11.12 -2.58
N SER A 170 27.22 -11.72 -3.13
CA SER A 170 28.30 -12.35 -2.37
C SER A 170 29.42 -11.34 -2.18
N ILE A 171 29.82 -11.10 -0.94
CA ILE A 171 30.91 -10.20 -0.56
C ILE A 171 32.06 -11.05 -0.01
N LEU A 172 33.23 -10.93 -0.62
CA LEU A 172 34.45 -11.58 -0.17
C LEU A 172 35.06 -10.76 0.98
N LEU A 173 35.30 -11.41 2.12
CA LEU A 173 35.94 -10.81 3.28
C LEU A 173 37.22 -11.60 3.60
N SER A 174 38.37 -11.00 3.35
CA SER A 174 39.67 -11.62 3.68
C SER A 174 40.01 -11.41 5.14
N ILE A 175 40.15 -12.49 5.89
CA ILE A 175 40.49 -12.43 7.32
C ILE A 175 42.02 -12.35 7.46
N PRO A 176 42.56 -11.33 8.14
CA PRO A 176 44.00 -11.15 8.24
C PRO A 176 44.63 -12.22 9.14
N ALA A 177 45.87 -12.63 8.81
CA ALA A 177 46.62 -13.64 9.58
C ALA A 177 46.85 -13.29 11.07
N TYR A 178 46.74 -12.01 11.44
CA TYR A 178 46.89 -11.55 12.82
C TYR A 178 45.59 -11.60 13.63
N ALA A 179 44.45 -11.98 13.02
CA ALA A 179 43.19 -12.07 13.74
C ALA A 179 43.29 -13.13 14.84
N GLU A 180 42.99 -12.74 16.08
CA GLU A 180 43.00 -13.63 17.23
C GLU A 180 41.77 -14.56 17.20
N GLU A 181 41.89 -15.74 17.81
CA GLU A 181 40.76 -16.65 17.95
C GLU A 181 39.68 -16.03 18.84
N GLY A 182 38.41 -16.17 18.44
CA GLY A 182 37.30 -15.60 19.18
C GLY A 182 36.00 -15.48 18.39
N VAL A 183 35.00 -14.88 19.02
CA VAL A 183 33.71 -14.55 18.40
C VAL A 183 33.75 -13.09 17.97
N TYR A 184 33.42 -12.84 16.70
CA TYR A 184 33.43 -11.52 16.08
C TYR A 184 32.04 -11.16 15.56
N ASP A 185 31.70 -9.88 15.60
CA ASP A 185 30.46 -9.37 15.05
C ASP A 185 30.63 -8.83 13.63
N LEU A 186 29.86 -9.42 12.71
CA LEU A 186 29.72 -8.94 11.35
C LEU A 186 28.56 -7.95 11.27
N ARG A 187 28.83 -6.70 10.93
CA ARG A 187 27.81 -5.68 10.66
C ARG A 187 27.61 -5.52 9.16
N VAL A 188 26.43 -5.83 8.65
CA VAL A 188 26.05 -5.64 7.25
C VAL A 188 25.10 -4.46 7.14
N SER A 189 25.53 -3.43 6.41
CA SER A 189 24.72 -2.24 6.10
C SER A 189 24.36 -2.24 4.63
N VAL A 190 23.06 -2.24 4.31
CA VAL A 190 22.53 -2.03 2.96
C VAL A 190 21.90 -0.66 2.91
N SER A 191 22.38 0.22 2.02
CA SER A 191 21.93 1.61 2.01
C SER A 191 22.12 2.31 0.68
N ASN A 192 21.31 3.33 0.44
CA ASN A 192 21.55 4.43 -0.51
C ASN A 192 21.26 5.77 0.22
N ASP A 193 20.99 6.85 -0.51
CA ASP A 193 20.69 8.16 0.07
C ASP A 193 19.30 8.23 0.73
N ALA A 194 18.38 7.33 0.37
CA ALA A 194 17.00 7.33 0.86
C ALA A 194 16.73 6.28 1.95
N VAL A 195 17.42 5.13 1.90
CA VAL A 195 17.18 3.98 2.78
C VAL A 195 18.46 3.45 3.39
N LYS A 196 18.36 2.97 4.63
CA LYS A 196 19.44 2.25 5.33
C LYS A 196 18.87 1.13 6.17
N ARG A 197 19.40 -0.08 5.99
CA ARG A 197 19.12 -1.26 6.82
C ARG A 197 20.43 -1.85 7.30
N VAL A 198 20.46 -2.22 8.56
CA VAL A 198 21.63 -2.83 9.19
C VAL A 198 21.20 -4.15 9.81
N LYS A 199 21.98 -5.19 9.59
CA LYS A 199 21.85 -6.49 10.25
C LYS A 199 23.21 -6.88 10.83
N TYR A 200 23.16 -7.63 11.92
CA TYR A 200 24.33 -8.16 12.60
C TYR A 200 24.27 -9.68 12.53
N ARG A 201 25.44 -10.31 12.47
CA ARG A 201 25.61 -11.75 12.63
C ARG A 201 26.98 -12.02 13.21
N SER A 202 27.06 -12.85 14.23
CA SER A 202 28.34 -13.26 14.79
C SER A 202 28.93 -14.42 13.99
N PHE A 203 30.26 -14.53 13.99
CA PHE A 203 31.02 -15.63 13.39
C PHE A 203 32.26 -15.92 14.23
N VAL A 204 32.84 -17.11 14.06
CA VAL A 204 33.99 -17.57 14.86
C VAL A 204 35.27 -17.52 14.04
N ILE A 205 36.34 -16.99 14.63
CA ILE A 205 37.70 -17.15 14.11
C ILE A 205 38.41 -18.20 14.95
N SER A 206 38.92 -19.24 14.30
CA SER A 206 39.60 -20.37 14.96
C SER A 206 40.66 -20.96 14.05
N SER A 207 41.86 -21.23 14.56
CA SER A 207 42.93 -21.95 13.85
C SER A 207 42.76 -23.48 13.89
N SER A 208 41.85 -23.98 14.74
CA SER A 208 41.55 -25.40 14.85
C SER A 208 40.28 -25.75 14.08
N THR A 209 40.35 -26.79 13.24
CA THR A 209 39.19 -27.56 12.75
C THR A 209 38.48 -28.33 13.88
N ALA A 210 38.94 -28.22 15.14
CA ALA A 210 38.56 -29.05 16.28
C ALA A 210 37.34 -28.54 17.07
N TYR A 211 36.72 -27.41 16.68
CA TYR A 211 35.37 -27.04 17.14
C TYR A 211 34.30 -28.09 16.79
N CYS A 212 34.62 -29.10 15.98
CA CYS A 212 33.77 -30.23 15.63
C CYS A 212 33.81 -31.39 16.67
N SER A 213 34.01 -31.11 17.96
CA SER A 213 34.02 -32.16 19.00
C SER A 213 33.37 -31.80 20.33
N SER A 214 32.93 -30.55 20.53
CA SER A 214 32.22 -30.16 21.75
C SER A 214 30.70 -30.15 21.55
N PRO A 215 29.90 -30.73 22.47
CA PRO A 215 28.44 -30.85 22.36
C PRO A 215 27.67 -29.51 22.45
N LEU A 216 28.37 -28.37 22.35
CA LEU A 216 27.78 -27.03 22.42
C LEU A 216 27.48 -26.42 21.04
N CYS A 217 27.82 -27.10 19.94
CA CYS A 217 27.48 -26.65 18.57
C CYS A 217 26.08 -27.12 18.09
N GLY A 218 25.20 -27.53 19.00
CA GLY A 218 23.82 -27.86 18.68
C GLY A 218 22.87 -27.11 19.60
N TRP A 219 21.88 -26.46 18.97
CA TRP A 219 20.74 -25.75 19.57
C TRP A 219 21.12 -24.40 20.16
N TRP A 220 20.86 -23.31 19.42
CA TRP A 220 19.88 -22.24 19.73
C TRP A 220 19.53 -21.49 18.45
#